data_AF-A0A409VLP4-F1
#
_entry.id   AF-A0A409VLP4-F1
#
_cell.length_a   1.000
_cell.length_b   1.000
_cell.length_c   1.000
_cell.angle_alpha   90.00
_cell.angle_beta   90.00
_cell.angle_gamma   90.00
#
_symmetry.space_group_name_H-M   'P 1'
#
loop_
_entity.id
_entity.type
_entity.pdbx_description
1 polymer ?
#
loop_
_entity_poly.entity_id
_entity_poly.type
_entity_poly.pdbx_seq_one_letter_code
_entity_poly.pdbx_strand_id
1 'polypeptide(L)'
;MVCEGTPDTYSNHESGLSRLVDANNAGTEHAGACTLILTEGDSGAAFANAGLGVVGKDYFGVYPLCGKLLNVRDATLNEVQNNQDLLNLRKIMGLQYNKEYTNIYGLRYGRLMIMTNQATHGQKQRDFFTIPEYEKWLEETPGGEEWVLEHFTVGGSDRLCDED
;
A
#
# COMPACT_ATOMS: atom_id res chain seq x y z
N MET A 1 -36.30 -16.47 -8.95
CA MET A 1 -35.93 -16.79 -7.56
C MET A 1 -35.16 -18.09 -7.58
N VAL A 2 -33.84 -18.01 -7.68
CA VAL A 2 -32.82 -18.81 -6.97
C VAL A 2 -31.52 -18.05 -7.24
N CYS A 3 -31.06 -17.27 -6.27
CA CYS A 3 -29.68 -16.81 -6.22
C CYS A 3 -29.02 -17.75 -5.21
N GLU A 4 -28.25 -18.72 -5.69
CA GLU A 4 -27.35 -19.50 -4.84
C GLU A 4 -25.95 -19.40 -5.44
N GLY A 5 -25.20 -18.46 -4.89
CA GLY A 5 -23.74 -18.45 -4.91
C GLY A 5 -23.34 -18.10 -3.49
N THR A 6 -22.87 -19.10 -2.75
CA THR A 6 -22.22 -18.89 -1.45
C THR A 6 -21.06 -17.92 -1.62
N PRO A 7 -20.74 -17.07 -0.62
CA PRO A 7 -19.53 -16.27 -0.68
C PRO A 7 -18.36 -17.24 -0.62
N ASP A 8 -17.63 -17.37 -1.72
CA ASP A 8 -16.33 -18.03 -1.71
C ASP A 8 -15.47 -17.28 -0.71
N THR A 9 -15.33 -17.82 0.49
CA THR A 9 -14.26 -17.45 1.41
C THR A 9 -12.98 -17.81 0.68
N TYR A 10 -12.34 -16.81 0.06
CA TYR A 10 -11.03 -16.94 -0.57
C TYR A 10 -9.97 -17.19 0.50
N SER A 11 -10.00 -18.36 1.14
CA SER A 11 -8.89 -18.91 1.92
C SER A 11 -7.99 -19.74 1.00
N ASN A 12 -7.69 -19.23 -0.19
CA ASN A 12 -6.58 -19.73 -0.98
C ASN A 12 -5.34 -18.97 -0.53
N HIS A 13 -4.49 -19.67 0.20
CA HIS A 13 -3.14 -19.22 0.54
C HIS A 13 -2.32 -19.21 -0.77
N GLU A 14 -2.61 -18.25 -1.67
CA GLU A 14 -1.72 -17.94 -2.79
C GLU A 14 -0.44 -17.38 -2.17
N SER A 15 0.67 -18.08 -2.40
CA SER A 15 2.00 -17.81 -1.81
C SER A 15 2.53 -16.38 -1.98
N GLY A 16 1.90 -15.54 -2.81
CA GLY A 16 2.28 -14.14 -3.00
C GLY A 16 1.53 -13.11 -2.15
N LEU A 17 0.39 -13.46 -1.52
CA LEU A 17 -0.44 -12.52 -0.75
C LEU A 17 -0.37 -12.74 0.77
N SER A 18 0.56 -13.56 1.25
CA SER A 18 0.73 -13.89 2.68
C SER A 18 0.92 -12.65 3.57
N ARG A 19 1.43 -11.55 3.01
CA ARG A 19 1.69 -10.27 3.71
C ARG A 19 0.51 -9.30 3.71
N LEU A 20 -0.55 -9.61 2.96
CA LEU A 20 -1.76 -8.79 2.94
C LEU A 20 -2.57 -9.01 4.22
N VAL A 21 -2.81 -7.94 4.97
CA VAL A 21 -3.91 -7.88 5.93
C VAL A 21 -5.10 -7.30 5.19
N ASP A 22 -6.03 -8.14 4.76
CA ASP A 22 -7.15 -7.72 3.93
C ASP A 22 -8.29 -7.13 4.79
N ALA A 23 -8.99 -6.12 4.28
CA ALA A 23 -10.18 -5.58 4.92
C ALA A 23 -11.34 -6.57 4.78
N ASN A 24 -12.14 -6.76 5.84
CA ASN A 24 -13.25 -7.74 5.81
C ASN A 24 -14.25 -7.45 4.68
N ASN A 25 -14.44 -6.17 4.32
CA ASN A 25 -15.38 -5.76 3.29
C ASN A 25 -14.74 -5.55 1.91
N ALA A 26 -13.45 -5.86 1.73
CA ALA A 26 -12.77 -5.73 0.44
C ALA A 26 -13.42 -6.62 -0.62
N GLY A 27 -13.72 -6.05 -1.80
CA GLY A 27 -14.38 -6.78 -2.89
C GLY A 27 -15.87 -7.08 -2.72
N THR A 28 -16.48 -6.65 -1.61
CA THR A 28 -17.94 -6.76 -1.39
C THR A 28 -18.68 -5.55 -1.96
N GLU A 29 -19.99 -5.45 -1.75
CA GLU A 29 -20.77 -4.25 -2.08
C GLU A 29 -20.27 -2.99 -1.35
N HIS A 30 -19.55 -3.15 -0.24
CA HIS A 30 -18.96 -2.06 0.55
C HIS A 30 -17.52 -1.71 0.15
N ALA A 31 -16.98 -2.33 -0.91
CA ALA A 31 -15.60 -2.11 -1.38
C ALA A 31 -15.28 -0.63 -1.62
N GLY A 32 -16.25 0.18 -2.06
CA GLY A 32 -16.06 1.61 -2.30
C GLY A 32 -15.69 2.44 -1.06
N ALA A 33 -16.02 1.94 0.14
CA ALA A 33 -15.61 2.56 1.41
C ALA A 33 -14.26 2.02 1.93
N CYS A 34 -13.76 0.92 1.37
CA CYS A 34 -12.53 0.29 1.81
C CYS A 34 -11.29 1.06 1.33
N THR A 35 -10.29 1.15 2.20
CA THR A 35 -8.99 1.77 1.94
C THR A 35 -7.89 0.73 2.08
N LEU A 36 -7.07 0.58 1.04
CA LEU A 36 -5.83 -0.19 1.13
C LEU A 36 -4.70 0.76 1.53
N ILE A 37 -3.99 0.44 2.60
CA ILE A 37 -2.80 1.15 3.07
C ILE A 37 -1.58 0.43 2.52
N LEU A 38 -0.82 1.10 1.66
CA LEU A 38 0.49 0.65 1.20
C LEU A 38 1.56 1.25 2.10
N THR A 39 2.37 0.39 2.70
CA THR A 39 3.44 0.83 3.60
C THR A 39 4.80 0.56 2.97
N GLU A 40 5.75 1.44 3.22
CA GLU A 40 7.15 1.14 2.97
C GLU A 40 7.67 0.17 4.05
N GLY A 41 7.95 -1.07 3.65
CA GLY A 41 8.47 -2.10 4.55
C GLY A 41 7.49 -2.62 5.61
N ASP A 42 7.97 -3.61 6.38
CA ASP A 42 7.20 -4.27 7.44
C ASP A 42 7.02 -3.38 8.68
N SER A 43 7.93 -2.44 8.91
CA SER A 43 7.82 -1.50 10.03
C SER A 43 6.60 -0.59 9.87
N GLY A 44 6.37 -0.06 8.67
CA GLY A 44 5.16 0.70 8.37
C GLY A 44 3.89 -0.16 8.49
N ALA A 45 3.94 -1.41 8.02
CA ALA A 45 2.81 -2.33 8.14
C ALA A 45 2.48 -2.66 9.60
N ALA A 46 3.48 -2.89 10.45
CA ALA A 46 3.29 -3.14 11.88
C ALA A 46 2.59 -1.96 12.56
N PHE A 47 2.99 -0.73 12.23
CA PHE A 47 2.32 0.46 12.74
C PHE A 47 0.89 0.60 12.25
N ALA A 48 0.67 0.46 10.93
CA ALA A 48 -0.68 0.53 10.37
C ALA A 48 -1.61 -0.52 10.99
N ASN A 49 -1.11 -1.75 11.18
CA ASN A 49 -1.80 -2.84 11.84
C ASN A 49 -2.14 -2.55 13.31
N ALA A 50 -1.25 -1.87 14.05
CA ALA A 50 -1.55 -1.42 15.40
C ALA A 50 -2.71 -0.41 15.41
N GLY A 51 -2.74 0.49 14.41
CA GLY A 51 -3.85 1.41 14.19
C GLY A 51 -5.18 0.71 13.91
N LEU A 52 -5.16 -0.37 13.12
CA LEU A 52 -6.36 -1.17 12.82
C LEU A 52 -7.02 -1.76 14.07
N GLY A 53 -6.27 -2.00 15.14
CA GLY A 53 -6.82 -2.47 16.42
C GLY A 53 -7.80 -1.47 17.06
N VAL A 54 -7.67 -0.18 16.72
CA VAL A 54 -8.51 0.90 17.24
C VAL A 54 -9.65 1.23 16.28
N VAL A 55 -9.36 1.36 14.97
CA VAL A 55 -10.37 1.74 13.96
C VAL A 55 -11.19 0.57 13.41
N GLY A 56 -10.73 -0.66 13.60
CA GLY A 56 -11.35 -1.87 13.07
C GLY A 56 -10.81 -2.30 11.70
N LYS A 57 -11.04 -3.56 11.35
CA LYS A 57 -10.53 -4.21 10.11
C LYS A 57 -11.56 -4.27 8.99
N ASP A 58 -12.73 -3.66 9.16
CA ASP A 58 -13.81 -3.80 8.19
C ASP A 58 -13.52 -3.05 6.89
N TYR A 59 -12.91 -1.87 6.99
CA TYR A 59 -12.71 -0.96 5.86
C TYR A 59 -11.25 -0.62 5.57
N PHE A 60 -10.31 -1.24 6.28
CA PHE A 60 -8.88 -0.94 6.12
C PHE A 60 -8.09 -2.22 5.97
N GLY A 61 -7.36 -2.30 4.85
CA GLY A 61 -6.37 -3.34 4.60
C GLY A 61 -4.97 -2.73 4.60
N VAL A 62 -3.94 -3.56 4.84
CA VAL A 62 -2.53 -3.16 4.88
C VAL A 62 -1.72 -4.11 4.02
N TYR A 63 -0.89 -3.57 3.14
CA TYR A 63 0.06 -4.33 2.34
C TYR A 63 1.44 -3.65 2.32
N PRO A 64 2.49 -4.30 2.86
CA PRO A 64 3.85 -3.77 2.80
C PRO A 64 4.48 -3.97 1.42
N LEU A 65 5.19 -2.95 0.95
CA LEU A 65 6.00 -3.00 -0.26
C LEU A 65 7.44 -3.45 0.05
N CYS A 66 8.01 -4.28 -0.83
CA CYS A 66 9.42 -4.68 -0.80
C CYS A 66 10.32 -3.57 -1.37
N GLY A 67 10.39 -2.44 -0.67
CA GLY A 67 11.19 -1.29 -1.10
C GLY A 67 10.53 -0.47 -2.21
N LYS A 68 11.35 0.13 -3.08
CA LYS A 68 10.87 1.12 -4.06
C LYS A 68 10.12 0.43 -5.21
N LEU A 69 8.91 0.92 -5.48
CA LEU A 69 8.14 0.48 -6.65
C LEU A 69 8.91 0.75 -7.94
N LEU A 70 8.80 -0.18 -8.88
CA LEU A 70 9.32 -0.02 -10.23
C LEU A 70 8.69 1.21 -10.90
N ASN A 71 9.52 2.10 -11.43
CA ASN A 71 9.03 3.18 -12.29
C ASN A 71 8.58 2.60 -13.63
N VAL A 72 7.27 2.42 -13.77
CA VAL A 72 6.66 1.81 -14.95
C VAL A 72 6.73 2.67 -16.23
N ARG A 73 7.06 3.97 -16.14
CA ARG A 73 7.16 4.84 -17.33
C ARG A 73 8.36 4.51 -18.21
N ASP A 74 9.46 4.12 -17.57
CA ASP A 74 10.75 3.85 -18.23
C ASP A 74 11.05 2.34 -18.30
N ALA A 75 10.16 1.51 -17.74
CA ALA A 75 10.32 0.07 -17.69
C ALA A 75 9.83 -0.61 -18.99
N THR A 76 10.50 -1.69 -19.34
CA THR A 76 10.07 -2.61 -20.39
C THR A 76 8.84 -3.40 -19.94
N LEU A 77 8.06 -3.89 -20.92
CA LEU A 77 6.90 -4.75 -20.64
C LEU A 77 7.29 -5.99 -19.81
N ASN A 78 8.48 -6.56 -20.09
CA ASN A 78 8.97 -7.73 -19.39
C ASN A 78 9.30 -7.44 -17.92
N GLU A 79 9.88 -6.27 -17.61
CA GLU A 79 10.14 -5.87 -16.22
C GLU A 79 8.83 -5.68 -15.44
N VAL A 80 7.84 -5.05 -16.06
CA VAL A 80 6.51 -4.86 -15.46
C VAL A 80 5.81 -6.20 -15.22
N GLN A 81 5.87 -7.12 -16.18
CA GLN A 81 5.22 -8.44 -16.08
C GLN A 81 5.87 -9.37 -15.05
N ASN A 82 7.16 -9.21 -14.77
CA ASN A 82 7.88 -10.06 -13.82
C ASN A 82 7.96 -9.47 -12.41
N ASN A 83 7.58 -8.19 -12.22
CA ASN A 83 7.59 -7.55 -10.92
C ASN A 83 6.44 -8.07 -10.03
N GLN A 84 6.78 -8.82 -8.98
CA GLN A 84 5.80 -9.43 -8.09
C GLN A 84 4.95 -8.42 -7.32
N ASP A 85 5.51 -7.27 -6.92
CA ASP A 85 4.74 -6.23 -6.22
C ASP A 85 3.64 -5.65 -7.11
N LEU A 86 3.94 -5.36 -8.38
CA LEU A 86 2.92 -4.89 -9.33
C LEU A 86 1.86 -5.96 -9.60
N LEU A 87 2.27 -7.23 -9.73
CA LEU A 87 1.33 -8.34 -9.91
C LEU A 87 0.42 -8.53 -8.69
N ASN A 88 0.98 -8.45 -7.49
CA ASN A 88 0.26 -8.57 -6.22
C ASN A 88 -0.68 -7.38 -6.02
N LEU A 89 -0.22 -6.14 -6.18
CA LEU A 89 -1.06 -4.95 -6.09
C LEU A 89 -2.24 -5.01 -7.05
N ARG A 90 -2.00 -5.45 -8.29
CA ARG A 90 -3.07 -5.66 -9.27
C ARG A 90 -4.11 -6.65 -8.76
N LYS A 91 -3.68 -7.79 -8.21
CA LYS A 91 -4.57 -8.80 -7.62
C LYS A 91 -5.35 -8.24 -6.42
N ILE A 92 -4.64 -7.60 -5.48
CA ILE A 92 -5.22 -7.03 -4.25
C ILE A 92 -6.30 -6.00 -4.58
N MET A 93 -6.05 -5.14 -5.56
CA MET A 93 -6.99 -4.09 -5.99
C MET A 93 -8.12 -4.61 -6.90
N GLY A 94 -7.98 -5.80 -7.48
CA GLY A 94 -8.91 -6.30 -8.51
C GLY A 94 -8.78 -5.59 -9.86
N LEU A 95 -7.57 -5.12 -10.19
CA LEU A 95 -7.29 -4.43 -11.45
C LEU A 95 -7.19 -5.42 -12.62
N GLN A 96 -7.79 -5.07 -13.75
CA GLN A 96 -7.88 -5.89 -14.96
C GLN A 96 -7.09 -5.25 -16.10
N TYR A 97 -6.44 -6.08 -16.91
CA TYR A 97 -5.76 -5.60 -18.12
C TYR A 97 -6.76 -5.08 -19.14
N ASN A 98 -6.35 -4.06 -19.90
CA ASN A 98 -7.10 -3.48 -21.00
C ASN A 98 -8.51 -3.00 -20.61
N LYS A 99 -8.72 -2.68 -19.33
CA LYS A 99 -9.94 -2.09 -18.83
C LYS A 99 -9.69 -0.63 -18.49
N GLU A 100 -10.51 0.24 -19.06
CA GLU A 100 -10.55 1.64 -18.68
C GLU A 100 -11.48 1.80 -17.47
N TYR A 101 -10.96 2.39 -16.40
CA TYR A 101 -11.71 2.60 -15.16
C TYR A 101 -12.18 4.06 -15.10
N THR A 102 -13.47 4.28 -15.30
CA THR A 102 -14.12 5.59 -15.14
C THR A 102 -14.72 5.79 -13.75
N ASN A 103 -14.79 4.71 -12.97
CA ASN A 103 -15.29 4.68 -11.60
C ASN A 103 -14.60 3.54 -10.84
N ILE A 104 -14.85 3.48 -9.53
CA ILE A 104 -14.27 2.49 -8.62
C ILE A 104 -15.06 1.16 -8.59
N TYR A 105 -16.11 1.01 -9.39
CA TYR A 105 -16.94 -0.20 -9.35
C TYR A 105 -16.18 -1.42 -9.88
N GLY A 106 -16.25 -2.51 -9.11
CA GLY A 106 -15.54 -3.76 -9.41
C GLY A 106 -14.07 -3.77 -8.97
N LEU A 107 -13.57 -2.71 -8.33
CA LEU A 107 -12.33 -2.76 -7.56
C LEU A 107 -12.60 -3.33 -6.15
N ARG A 108 -11.60 -3.99 -5.57
CA ARG A 108 -11.69 -4.53 -4.20
C ARG A 108 -11.61 -3.44 -3.13
N TYR A 109 -10.95 -2.33 -3.46
CA TYR A 109 -10.79 -1.16 -2.60
C TYR A 109 -11.17 0.10 -3.38
N GLY A 110 -11.95 0.98 -2.75
CA GLY A 110 -12.33 2.27 -3.32
C GLY A 110 -11.28 3.36 -3.12
N ARG A 111 -10.34 3.15 -2.18
CA ARG A 111 -9.30 4.12 -1.82
C ARG A 111 -7.95 3.42 -1.66
N LEU A 112 -6.90 4.17 -2.01
CA LEU A 112 -5.51 3.79 -1.80
C LEU A 112 -4.86 4.87 -0.95
N MET A 113 -4.20 4.47 0.12
CA MET A 113 -3.42 5.33 0.99
C MET A 113 -1.98 4.86 0.94
N ILE A 114 -1.04 5.76 0.70
CA ILE A 114 0.40 5.47 0.74
C ILE A 114 0.94 6.04 2.04
N MET A 115 1.65 5.20 2.78
CA MET A 115 2.27 5.51 4.06
C MET A 115 3.77 5.25 3.91
N THR A 116 4.50 6.31 3.59
CA THR A 116 5.96 6.30 3.43
C THR A 116 6.56 7.30 4.39
N ASN A 117 7.82 7.10 4.76
CA ASN A 117 8.57 8.00 5.59
C ASN A 117 9.52 8.90 4.77
N GLN A 118 9.28 8.97 3.45
CA GLN A 118 10.10 9.68 2.49
C GLN A 118 9.58 11.09 2.22
N ALA A 119 10.47 12.08 2.29
CA ALA A 119 10.25 13.40 1.71
C ALA A 119 10.89 13.47 0.32
N THR A 120 10.22 14.15 -0.61
CA THR A 120 10.68 14.29 -1.99
C THR A 120 10.77 15.75 -2.43
N HIS A 121 11.77 16.07 -3.27
CA HIS A 121 11.88 17.36 -3.94
C HIS A 121 12.51 17.18 -5.32
N GLY A 122 11.70 17.35 -6.36
CA GLY A 122 12.10 17.00 -7.73
C GLY A 122 12.45 15.52 -7.84
N GLN A 123 13.71 15.20 -8.18
CA GLN A 123 14.22 13.82 -8.22
C GLN A 123 14.93 13.38 -6.93
N LYS A 124 14.99 14.26 -5.92
CA LYS A 124 15.68 13.96 -4.66
C LYS A 124 14.70 13.32 -3.69
N GLN A 125 15.18 12.34 -2.96
CA GLN A 125 14.44 11.56 -1.97
C GLN A 125 15.26 11.51 -0.69
N ARG A 126 14.60 11.68 0.46
CA ARG A 126 15.23 11.59 1.77
C ARG A 126 14.28 10.92 2.75
N ASP A 127 14.78 9.90 3.42
CA ASP A 127 14.00 9.12 4.37
C ASP A 127 14.15 9.72 5.77
N PHE A 128 13.05 9.79 6.52
CA PHE A 128 13.01 10.26 7.90
C PHE A 128 12.38 9.18 8.77
N PHE A 129 12.90 8.92 9.95
CA PHE A 129 12.36 7.85 10.81
C PHE A 129 11.46 8.40 11.91
N THR A 130 11.54 9.71 12.18
CA THR A 130 10.73 10.37 13.21
C THR A 130 10.37 11.82 12.84
N ILE A 131 9.28 12.33 13.42
CA ILE A 131 8.88 13.76 13.29
C ILE A 131 10.03 14.69 13.68
N PRO A 132 10.67 14.51 14.85
CA PRO A 132 11.71 15.44 15.28
C PRO A 132 12.93 15.44 14.37
N GLU A 133 13.25 14.30 13.72
CA GLU A 133 14.33 14.21 12.75
C GLU A 133 14.03 15.03 11.49
N TYR A 134 12.81 14.92 10.96
CA TYR A 134 12.35 15.72 9.83
C TYR A 134 12.34 17.22 10.15
N GLU A 135 11.74 17.61 11.28
CA GLU A 135 11.65 19.01 11.70
C GLU A 135 13.03 19.63 11.87
N LYS A 136 13.95 18.91 12.53
CA LYS A 136 15.34 19.36 12.66
C LYS A 136 16.02 19.53 11.30
N TRP A 137 15.83 18.58 10.41
CA TRP A 137 16.39 18.68 9.06
C TRP A 137 15.81 19.87 8.27
N LEU A 138 14.51 20.13 8.42
CA LEU A 138 13.81 21.24 7.79
C LEU A 138 14.38 22.59 8.27
N GLU A 139 14.64 22.72 9.58
CA GLU A 139 15.25 23.92 10.17
C GLU A 139 16.70 24.15 9.69
N GLU A 140 17.46 23.07 9.49
CA GLU A 140 18.87 23.13 9.11
C GLU A 140 19.09 23.27 7.59
N THR A 141 18.07 23.04 6.76
CA THR A 141 18.18 22.99 5.29
C THR A 141 17.45 24.16 4.62
N PRO A 142 18.17 25.17 4.09
CA PRO A 142 17.55 26.23 3.30
C PRO A 142 16.81 25.66 2.08
N GLY A 143 15.52 26.01 1.92
CA GLY A 143 14.65 25.47 0.87
C GLY A 143 14.07 24.08 1.19
N GLY A 144 14.19 23.61 2.43
CA GLY A 144 13.58 22.35 2.89
C GLY A 144 12.05 22.39 2.80
N GLU A 145 11.42 23.57 2.89
CA GLU A 145 9.98 23.77 2.74
C GLU A 145 9.43 23.39 1.35
N GLU A 146 10.30 23.29 0.35
CA GLU A 146 9.92 22.85 -1.01
C GLU A 146 9.85 21.31 -1.14
N TRP A 147 10.17 20.58 -0.07
CA TRP A 147 10.07 19.13 -0.04
C TRP A 147 8.67 18.70 0.39
N VAL A 148 8.05 17.82 -0.40
CA VAL A 148 6.74 17.25 -0.10
C VAL A 148 6.96 16.04 0.80
N LEU A 149 6.43 16.12 2.01
CA LEU A 149 6.35 15.00 2.93
C LEU A 149 5.06 14.21 2.68
N GLU A 150 5.20 12.97 2.23
CA GLU A 150 4.06 12.09 1.94
C GLU A 150 3.63 11.30 3.19
N HIS A 151 3.06 12.02 4.17
CA HIS A 151 2.40 11.53 5.41
C HIS A 151 3.25 10.73 6.43
N PHE A 152 3.00 10.96 7.72
CA PHE A 152 3.81 10.43 8.83
C PHE A 152 3.41 9.05 9.34
N THR A 153 4.39 8.29 9.83
CA THR A 153 4.22 7.16 10.75
C THR A 153 5.40 7.07 11.72
N VAL A 154 5.13 6.77 13.00
CA VAL A 154 6.13 6.72 14.09
C VAL A 154 6.90 5.39 14.00
N GLY A 155 8.23 5.49 13.91
CA GLY A 155 9.12 4.43 13.43
C GLY A 155 9.20 3.13 14.25
N GLY A 156 9.46 2.05 13.50
CA GLY A 156 10.06 0.79 13.95
C GLY A 156 11.28 0.49 13.07
N SER A 157 12.28 -0.20 13.62
CA SER A 157 13.56 -0.51 12.99
C SER A 157 13.45 -1.63 11.94
N ASP A 158 13.87 -1.38 10.70
CA ASP A 158 13.77 -2.32 9.58
C ASP A 158 14.81 -3.45 9.52
N ARG A 159 14.32 -4.68 9.29
CA ARG A 159 14.86 -5.89 8.61
C ARG A 159 13.81 -7.01 8.81
N LEU A 160 13.28 -7.77 7.83
CA LEU A 160 13.68 -8.13 6.46
C LEU A 160 12.44 -8.38 5.58
N CYS A 161 12.47 -7.88 4.34
CA CYS A 161 11.72 -8.50 3.24
C CYS A 161 12.51 -9.75 2.82
N ASP A 162 12.19 -10.88 3.45
CA ASP A 162 12.43 -12.28 3.07
C ASP A 162 12.59 -13.10 4.36
N GLU A 163 11.67 -14.05 4.62
CA GLU A 163 11.99 -15.48 4.85
C GLU A 163 10.70 -16.31 4.58
N ASP A 164 10.82 -17.18 3.57
CA ASP A 164 9.99 -18.29 3.06
C ASP A 164 8.62 -18.05 2.38
#